data_AF-A0A6B2PR46-F1
#
_entry.id   AF-A0A6B2PR46-F1
#
_cell.length_a   1.000
_cell.length_b   1.000
_cell.length_c   1.000
_cell.angle_alpha   90.00
_cell.angle_beta   90.00
_cell.angle_gamma   90.00
#
_symmetry.space_group_name_H-M   'P 1'
#
loop_
_entity.id
_entity.type
_entity.pdbx_description
1 polymer ?
#
loop_
_entity_poly.entity_id
_entity_poly.type
_entity_poly.pdbx_seq_one_letter_code
_entity_poly.pdbx_strand_id
1 'polypeptide(L)'
;MPPVVDRAAQQAIYEGLLQDKQIECVYRARVNQGEDKTYILNPLALVQKGAVIYLICTRHDKTEVQTFALHRFKSAKVLESRALHPVNFDIDHYIDSGALGFRVDYNQPTESIQLTLTMTEQTAKTFYESQLSKDQTITPIEENIVEVTATVPFTSQLVWWLRSFGKKLLHIEPAQVHNAVREIEPDSK
;
A
#
# COMPACT_ATOMS: atom_id res chain seq x y z
N MET A 1 -2.03 -16.49 -5.80
CA MET A 1 -1.59 -16.18 -7.17
C MET A 1 -1.84 -14.70 -7.42
N PRO A 2 -0.90 -13.97 -8.07
CA PRO A 2 -1.14 -12.59 -8.46
C PRO A 2 -2.35 -12.51 -9.39
N PRO A 3 -3.13 -11.40 -9.35
CA PRO A 3 -4.27 -11.25 -10.23
C PRO A 3 -3.80 -11.15 -11.68
N VAL A 4 -4.52 -11.81 -12.59
CA VAL A 4 -4.20 -11.78 -14.01
C VAL A 4 -4.45 -10.37 -14.54
N VAL A 5 -3.45 -9.79 -15.20
CA VAL A 5 -3.53 -8.50 -15.88
C VAL A 5 -3.61 -8.75 -17.37
N ASP A 6 -4.46 -8.01 -18.07
CA ASP A 6 -4.49 -8.03 -19.53
C ASP A 6 -3.19 -7.42 -20.09
N ARG A 7 -2.45 -8.20 -20.88
CA ARG A 7 -1.12 -7.80 -21.36
C ARG A 7 -1.17 -6.60 -22.31
N ALA A 8 -2.21 -6.51 -23.14
CA ALA A 8 -2.37 -5.40 -24.08
C ALA A 8 -2.69 -4.10 -23.32
N ALA A 9 -3.59 -4.18 -22.33
CA ALA A 9 -3.90 -3.05 -21.46
C ALA A 9 -2.65 -2.59 -20.67
N GLN A 10 -1.89 -3.52 -20.10
CA GLN A 10 -0.65 -3.21 -19.38
C GLN A 10 0.37 -2.51 -20.29
N GLN A 11 0.59 -3.02 -21.50
CA GLN A 11 1.51 -2.42 -22.46
C GLN A 11 1.10 -0.99 -22.82
N ALA A 12 -0.18 -0.75 -23.10
CA ALA A 12 -0.70 0.57 -23.44
C ALA A 12 -0.59 1.56 -22.25
N ILE A 13 -0.83 1.10 -21.02
CA ILE A 13 -0.63 1.93 -19.82
C ILE A 13 0.84 2.33 -19.68
N TYR A 14 1.77 1.39 -19.88
CA TYR A 14 3.21 1.65 -19.75
C TYR A 14 3.68 2.61 -20.85
N GLU A 15 3.21 2.41 -22.07
CA GLU A 15 3.52 3.29 -23.19
C GLU A 15 2.97 4.70 -22.98
N GLY A 16 1.70 4.82 -22.55
CA GLY A 16 1.08 6.12 -22.25
C GLY A 16 1.83 6.88 -21.16
N LEU A 17 2.27 6.19 -20.10
CA LEU A 17 3.09 6.80 -19.05
C LEU A 17 4.47 7.22 -19.57
N LEU A 18 5.15 6.36 -20.32
CA LEU A 18 6.51 6.63 -20.81
C LEU A 18 6.54 7.77 -21.84
N GLN A 19 5.48 7.92 -22.63
CA GLN A 19 5.38 8.92 -23.70
C GLN A 19 4.66 10.21 -23.27
N ASP A 20 4.29 10.38 -22.00
CA ASP A 20 3.45 11.49 -21.52
C ASP A 20 2.15 11.64 -22.33
N LYS A 21 1.49 10.53 -22.66
CA LYS A 21 0.26 10.47 -23.46
C LYS A 21 -0.95 10.04 -22.62
N GLN A 22 -2.11 10.58 -22.97
CA GLN A 22 -3.38 10.12 -22.40
C GLN A 22 -3.66 8.67 -22.81
N ILE A 23 -4.39 7.97 -21.96
CA ILE A 23 -4.91 6.64 -22.28
C ILE A 23 -6.43 6.64 -22.19
N GLU A 24 -7.09 6.00 -23.16
CA GLU A 24 -8.48 5.59 -23.03
C GLU A 24 -8.51 4.15 -22.51
N CYS A 25 -9.35 3.86 -21.52
CA CYS A 25 -9.45 2.53 -20.96
C CYS A 25 -10.88 2.13 -20.60
N VAL A 26 -11.13 0.82 -20.61
CA VAL A 26 -12.31 0.22 -19.99
C VAL A 26 -11.89 -0.40 -18.66
N TYR A 27 -12.52 0.06 -17.58
CA TYR A 27 -12.13 -0.30 -16.21
C TYR A 27 -13.31 -0.86 -15.41
N ARG A 28 -13.06 -1.97 -14.71
CA ARG A 28 -14.07 -2.65 -13.89
C ARG A 28 -14.12 -2.07 -12.48
N ALA A 29 -15.28 -1.52 -12.08
CA ALA A 29 -15.49 -0.94 -10.77
C ALA A 29 -15.44 -1.97 -9.61
N ARG A 30 -15.13 -1.50 -8.39
CA ARG A 30 -15.02 -2.32 -7.17
C ARG A 30 -16.37 -2.65 -6.52
N VAL A 31 -17.33 -1.73 -6.61
CA VAL A 31 -18.63 -1.78 -5.92
C VAL A 31 -19.72 -1.62 -6.97
N ASN A 32 -20.79 -2.41 -6.84
CA ASN A 32 -21.84 -2.71 -7.82
C ASN A 32 -21.34 -3.68 -8.90
N GLN A 33 -21.92 -4.88 -8.92
CA GLN A 33 -21.57 -5.99 -9.80
C GLN A 33 -21.34 -5.56 -11.26
N GLY A 34 -20.07 -5.30 -11.62
CA GLY A 34 -19.58 -5.47 -12.98
C GLY A 34 -19.90 -4.39 -14.02
N GLU A 35 -20.27 -3.16 -13.64
CA GLU A 35 -20.31 -2.10 -14.66
C GLU A 35 -18.90 -1.66 -15.06
N ASP A 36 -18.57 -1.97 -16.30
CA ASP A 36 -17.39 -1.49 -16.98
C ASP A 36 -17.59 -0.01 -17.31
N LYS A 37 -16.61 0.82 -16.95
CA LYS A 37 -16.64 2.26 -17.22
C LYS A 37 -15.48 2.64 -18.10
N THR A 38 -15.77 3.49 -19.09
CA THR A 38 -14.74 4.07 -19.94
C THR A 38 -14.22 5.35 -19.31
N TYR A 39 -12.89 5.50 -19.29
CA TYR A 39 -12.21 6.70 -18.81
C TYR A 39 -11.15 7.13 -19.81
N ILE A 40 -10.90 8.44 -19.86
CA ILE A 40 -9.66 9.00 -20.38
C ILE A 40 -8.83 9.40 -19.16
N LEU A 41 -7.63 8.85 -19.05
CA LEU A 41 -6.73 9.04 -17.91
C LEU A 41 -5.46 9.76 -18.36
N ASN A 42 -4.90 10.56 -17.46
CA ASN A 42 -3.56 11.13 -17.56
C ASN A 42 -2.64 10.34 -16.61
N PRO A 43 -1.84 9.39 -17.11
CA PRO A 43 -0.92 8.61 -16.27
C PRO A 43 0.08 9.50 -15.54
N LEU A 44 0.35 9.23 -14.26
CA LEU A 44 1.34 9.97 -13.46
C LEU A 44 2.44 9.07 -12.92
N ALA A 45 2.09 7.89 -12.42
CA ALA A 45 3.05 6.93 -11.88
C ALA A 45 2.47 5.51 -11.84
N LEU A 46 3.37 4.52 -11.76
CA LEU A 46 3.02 3.15 -11.41
C LEU A 46 3.62 2.81 -10.06
N VAL A 47 2.79 2.27 -9.16
CA VAL A 47 3.22 1.84 -7.83
C VAL A 47 2.90 0.36 -7.67
N GLN A 48 3.91 -0.42 -7.27
CA GLN A 48 3.73 -1.82 -6.92
C GLN A 48 3.51 -1.97 -5.42
N LYS A 49 2.37 -2.56 -5.03
CA LYS A 49 2.05 -2.89 -3.63
C LYS A 49 1.82 -4.39 -3.51
N GLY A 50 2.83 -5.10 -3.03
CA GLY A 50 2.84 -6.57 -3.00
C GLY A 50 2.74 -7.16 -4.40
N ALA A 51 1.70 -7.99 -4.62
CA ALA A 51 1.44 -8.65 -5.90
C ALA A 51 0.58 -7.82 -6.88
N VAL A 52 0.20 -6.59 -6.53
CA VAL A 52 -0.70 -5.76 -7.32
C VAL A 52 0.01 -4.48 -7.76
N ILE A 53 -0.14 -4.13 -9.04
CA ILE A 53 0.35 -2.87 -9.61
C ILE A 53 -0.83 -1.88 -9.69
N TYR A 54 -0.58 -0.64 -9.33
CA TYR A 54 -1.52 0.45 -9.35
C TYR A 54 -1.04 1.56 -10.29
N LEU A 55 -1.94 2.07 -11.11
CA LEU A 55 -1.76 3.30 -11.88
C LEU A 55 -2.27 4.48 -11.05
N ILE A 56 -1.37 5.44 -10.79
CA ILE A 56 -1.71 6.75 -10.26
C ILE A 56 -1.95 7.67 -11.45
N CYS A 57 -3.10 8.32 -11.51
CA CYS A 57 -3.48 9.17 -12.63
C CYS A 57 -4.54 10.21 -12.22
N THR A 58 -4.70 11.24 -13.03
CA THR A 58 -5.93 12.06 -13.02
C THR A 58 -6.85 11.57 -14.13
N ARG A 59 -8.14 11.89 -14.04
CA ARG A 59 -9.05 11.72 -15.17
C ARG A 59 -9.02 12.97 -16.04
N HIS A 60 -9.35 12.84 -17.31
CA HIS A 60 -9.48 14.00 -18.19
C HIS A 60 -10.49 15.04 -17.67
N ASP A 61 -11.58 14.57 -17.06
CA ASP A 61 -12.67 15.40 -16.54
C ASP A 61 -12.48 15.85 -15.08
N LYS A 62 -11.42 15.40 -14.40
CA LYS A 62 -11.18 15.69 -12.97
C LYS A 62 -9.70 15.86 -12.66
N THR A 63 -9.36 16.90 -11.92
CA THR A 63 -7.98 17.19 -11.49
C THR A 63 -7.53 16.38 -10.27
N GLU A 64 -8.46 15.69 -9.61
CA GLU A 64 -8.16 14.86 -8.44
C GLU A 64 -7.30 13.64 -8.85
N VAL A 65 -6.25 13.36 -8.08
CA VAL A 65 -5.38 12.20 -8.30
C VAL A 65 -6.04 10.95 -7.74
N GLN A 66 -6.17 9.94 -8.58
CA GLN A 66 -6.85 8.70 -8.29
C GLN A 66 -5.95 7.48 -8.53
N THR A 67 -6.30 6.38 -7.87
CA THR A 67 -5.58 5.11 -7.94
C THR A 67 -6.44 4.05 -8.63
N PHE A 68 -5.91 3.42 -9.67
CA PHE A 68 -6.55 2.33 -10.41
C PHE A 68 -5.72 1.05 -10.35
N ALA A 69 -6.33 -0.09 -10.04
CA ALA A 69 -5.60 -1.36 -9.98
C ALA A 69 -5.45 -1.98 -11.37
N LEU A 70 -4.24 -2.29 -11.82
CA LEU A 70 -3.97 -2.74 -13.20
C LEU A 70 -4.79 -3.97 -13.63
N HIS A 71 -5.00 -4.92 -12.71
CA HIS A 71 -5.77 -6.14 -12.99
C HIS A 71 -7.27 -5.90 -13.23
N ARG A 72 -7.77 -4.68 -13.06
CA ARG A 72 -9.17 -4.30 -13.33
C ARG A 72 -9.33 -3.57 -14.66
N PHE A 73 -8.25 -3.30 -15.39
CA PHE A 73 -8.32 -2.81 -16.75
C PHE A 73 -8.69 -3.97 -17.68
N LYS A 74 -9.79 -3.80 -18.41
CA LYS A 74 -10.24 -4.73 -19.46
C LYS A 74 -9.54 -4.44 -20.78
N SER A 75 -9.32 -3.17 -21.07
CA SER A 75 -8.58 -2.70 -22.23
C SER A 75 -7.99 -1.32 -21.92
N ALA A 76 -6.92 -0.98 -22.63
CA ALA A 76 -6.39 0.37 -22.67
C ALA A 76 -5.80 0.64 -24.06
N LYS A 77 -5.83 1.91 -24.47
CA LYS A 77 -5.27 2.39 -25.73
C LYS A 77 -4.61 3.75 -25.49
N VAL A 78 -3.41 3.94 -26.02
CA VAL A 78 -2.72 5.24 -26.02
C VAL A 78 -3.40 6.18 -27.01
N LEU A 79 -3.63 7.42 -26.59
CA LEU A 79 -4.17 8.50 -27.41
C LEU A 79 -3.04 9.41 -27.88
N GLU A 80 -3.24 10.15 -28.98
CA GLU A 80 -2.26 11.14 -29.45
C GLU A 80 -2.19 12.38 -28.56
N SER A 81 -3.20 12.62 -27.74
CA SER A 81 -3.27 13.72 -26.79
C SER A 81 -2.23 13.59 -25.69
N ARG A 82 -1.58 14.70 -25.34
CA ARG A 82 -0.62 14.77 -24.23
C ARG A 82 -1.35 14.63 -22.87
N ALA A 83 -0.73 13.92 -21.94
CA ALA A 83 -1.20 13.83 -20.56
C ALA A 83 -1.14 15.19 -19.86
N LEU A 84 -2.20 15.50 -19.10
CA LEU A 84 -2.29 16.72 -18.28
C LEU A 84 -1.88 16.40 -16.84
N HIS A 85 -0.72 16.92 -16.43
CA HIS A 85 -0.17 16.67 -15.10
C HIS A 85 -0.52 17.83 -14.14
N PRO A 86 -0.89 17.54 -12.89
CA PRO A 86 -0.96 18.57 -11.85
C PRO A 86 0.43 19.19 -11.66
N VAL A 87 0.50 20.52 -11.58
CA VAL A 87 1.76 21.29 -11.53
C VAL A 87 2.67 20.86 -10.37
N ASN A 88 2.08 20.43 -9.25
CA ASN A 88 2.80 20.08 -8.02
C ASN A 88 2.55 18.61 -7.60
N PHE A 89 2.37 17.70 -8.56
CA PHE A 89 2.24 16.29 -8.21
C PHE A 89 3.60 15.74 -7.75
N ASP A 90 3.62 15.21 -6.52
CA ASP A 90 4.75 14.50 -5.92
C ASP A 90 4.26 13.10 -5.52
N ILE A 91 4.90 12.07 -6.08
CA ILE A 91 4.53 10.68 -5.84
C ILE A 91 4.84 10.24 -4.40
N ASP A 92 5.94 10.71 -3.82
CA ASP A 92 6.35 10.36 -2.47
C ASP A 92 5.34 10.96 -1.49
N HIS A 93 5.00 12.24 -1.67
CA HIS A 93 3.95 12.90 -0.88
C HIS A 93 2.58 12.20 -1.03
N TYR A 94 2.23 11.76 -2.25
CA TYR A 94 0.96 11.05 -2.49
C TYR A 94 0.93 9.68 -1.79
N ILE A 95 2.04 8.95 -1.76
CA ILE A 95 2.18 7.69 -1.03
C ILE A 95 2.02 7.95 0.49
N ASP A 96 2.71 8.96 1.01
CA ASP A 96 2.70 9.33 2.44
C ASP A 96 1.35 9.85 2.92
N SER A 97 0.58 10.48 2.03
CA SER A 97 -0.81 10.88 2.28
C SER A 97 -1.74 9.71 2.62
N GLY A 98 -1.29 8.47 2.36
CA GLY A 98 -2.06 7.27 2.64
C GLY A 98 -3.12 6.93 1.59
N ALA A 99 -3.15 7.64 0.46
CA ALA A 99 -4.09 7.41 -0.65
C ALA A 99 -4.07 5.97 -1.20
N LEU A 100 -2.94 5.27 -1.04
CA LEU A 100 -2.79 3.85 -1.38
C LEU A 100 -3.26 2.87 -0.28
N GLY A 101 -3.92 3.37 0.76
CA GLY A 101 -4.35 2.57 1.91
C GLY A 101 -3.17 2.02 2.70
N PHE A 102 -2.12 2.83 2.88
CA PHE A 102 -1.05 2.54 3.83
C PHE A 102 -1.46 2.97 5.25
N ARG A 103 -2.36 3.93 5.42
CA ARG A 103 -2.74 4.45 6.75
C ARG A 103 -3.55 3.46 7.58
N VAL A 104 -3.35 3.51 8.89
CA VAL A 104 -4.23 2.87 9.90
C VAL A 104 -5.44 3.76 10.20
N ASP A 105 -5.23 5.09 10.27
CA ASP A 105 -6.28 6.11 10.39
C ASP A 105 -6.26 7.03 9.15
N TYR A 106 -7.38 7.14 8.44
CA TYR A 106 -7.49 7.99 7.25
C TYR A 106 -7.39 9.49 7.56
N ASN A 107 -7.59 9.90 8.81
CA ASN A 107 -7.58 11.30 9.24
C ASN A 107 -6.19 11.80 9.67
N GLN A 108 -5.19 10.92 9.83
CA GLN A 108 -3.85 11.28 10.32
C GLN A 108 -2.74 10.80 9.38
N PRO A 109 -1.63 11.55 9.22
CA PRO A 109 -0.45 11.10 8.48
C PRO A 109 0.11 9.78 8.99
N THR A 110 0.72 9.01 8.08
CA THR A 110 1.45 7.80 8.47
C THR A 110 2.70 8.25 9.21
N GLU A 111 2.72 8.10 10.52
CA GLU A 111 3.91 8.39 11.32
C GLU A 111 4.76 7.14 11.52
N SER A 112 6.07 7.33 11.64
CA SER A 112 6.97 6.27 12.09
C SER A 112 6.87 6.11 13.60
N ILE A 113 6.89 4.86 14.05
CA ILE A 113 6.80 4.49 15.46
C ILE A 113 7.99 3.61 15.83
N GLN A 114 8.44 3.76 17.07
CA GLN A 114 9.35 2.79 17.68
C GLN A 114 8.52 1.55 18.05
N LEU A 115 8.54 0.54 17.20
CA LEU A 115 7.84 -0.72 17.43
C LEU A 115 8.70 -1.62 18.31
N THR A 116 8.09 -2.20 19.34
CA THR A 116 8.69 -3.24 20.18
C THR A 116 7.79 -4.47 20.17
N LEU A 117 8.36 -5.63 19.87
CA LEU A 117 7.66 -6.91 19.82
C LEU A 117 8.36 -7.91 20.75
N THR A 118 7.60 -8.57 21.61
CA THR A 118 8.12 -9.69 22.40
C THR A 118 7.59 -11.00 21.84
N MET A 119 8.49 -11.96 21.61
CA MET A 119 8.15 -13.26 21.03
C MET A 119 9.16 -14.33 21.39
N THR A 120 8.87 -15.58 21.04
CA THR A 120 9.84 -16.67 21.20
C THR A 120 10.99 -16.54 20.20
N GLU A 121 12.18 -17.03 20.54
CA GLU A 121 13.35 -17.07 19.64
C GLU A 121 13.02 -17.74 18.30
N GLN A 122 12.24 -18.82 18.34
CA GLN A 122 11.80 -19.52 17.14
C GLN A 122 10.97 -18.63 16.20
N THR A 123 10.13 -17.75 16.74
CA THR A 123 9.33 -16.80 15.95
C THR A 123 10.22 -15.69 15.38
N ALA A 124 11.18 -15.23 16.18
CA ALA A 124 12.12 -14.17 15.81
C ALA A 124 13.04 -14.54 14.63
N LYS A 125 13.23 -15.84 14.31
CA LYS A 125 13.99 -16.31 13.13
C LYS A 125 13.69 -15.53 11.85
N THR A 126 12.41 -15.23 11.60
CA THR A 126 11.98 -14.46 10.42
C THR A 126 12.55 -13.02 10.37
N PHE A 127 12.81 -12.40 11.52
CA PHE A 127 13.35 -11.04 11.64
C PHE A 127 14.86 -10.97 11.48
N TYR A 128 15.59 -12.09 11.66
CA TYR A 128 17.01 -12.16 11.33
C TYR A 128 17.23 -12.19 9.81
N GLU A 129 16.33 -12.84 9.07
CA GLU A 129 16.40 -12.95 7.61
C GLU A 129 15.79 -11.74 6.89
N SER A 130 14.67 -11.23 7.40
CA SER A 130 13.92 -10.12 6.81
C SER A 130 13.70 -9.03 7.86
N GLN A 131 14.66 -8.11 7.96
CA GLN A 131 14.58 -6.98 8.89
C GLN A 131 13.42 -6.04 8.53
N LEU A 132 12.76 -5.53 9.57
CA LEU A 132 11.71 -4.50 9.46
C LEU A 132 12.27 -3.16 8.96
N SER A 133 13.45 -2.80 9.44
CA SER A 133 14.12 -1.53 9.16
C SER A 133 15.62 -1.67 9.45
N LYS A 134 16.41 -0.67 9.02
CA LYS A 134 17.88 -0.68 9.19
C LYS A 134 18.33 -0.59 10.65
N ASP A 135 17.51 0.03 11.49
CA ASP A 135 17.75 0.20 12.93
C ASP A 135 17.17 -0.95 13.76
N GLN A 136 16.73 -2.04 13.13
CA GLN A 136 16.19 -3.19 13.84
C GLN A 136 17.23 -3.80 14.78
N THR A 137 16.85 -4.02 16.03
CA THR A 137 17.64 -4.78 17.00
C THR A 137 16.83 -5.97 17.53
N ILE A 138 17.54 -7.05 17.89
CA ILE A 138 16.96 -8.23 18.54
C ILE A 138 17.76 -8.50 19.79
N THR A 139 17.10 -8.46 20.95
CA THR A 139 17.72 -8.60 22.26
C THR A 139 17.07 -9.75 23.03
N PRO A 140 17.81 -10.77 23.47
CA PRO A 140 17.28 -11.79 24.38
C PRO A 140 16.92 -11.15 25.72
N ILE A 141 15.71 -11.42 26.21
CA ILE A 141 15.24 -10.89 27.50
C ILE A 141 15.04 -12.01 28.53
N GLU A 142 14.70 -13.23 28.09
CA GLU A 142 14.57 -14.42 28.93
C GLU A 142 14.94 -15.68 28.14
N GLU A 143 14.93 -16.85 28.79
CA GLU A 143 15.17 -18.13 28.10
C GLU A 143 14.11 -18.35 27.01
N ASN A 144 14.58 -18.45 25.75
CA ASN A 144 13.76 -18.61 24.56
C ASN A 144 12.79 -17.44 24.26
N ILE A 145 12.94 -16.29 24.91
CA ILE A 145 12.16 -15.07 24.65
C ILE A 145 13.09 -13.92 24.25
N VAL A 146 12.71 -13.23 23.17
CA VAL A 146 13.42 -12.06 22.67
C VAL A 146 12.48 -10.88 22.50
N GLU A 147 13.11 -9.70 22.53
CA GLU A 147 12.53 -8.44 22.14
C GLU A 147 13.11 -8.01 20.79
N VAL A 148 12.23 -7.68 19.85
CA VAL A 148 12.59 -7.08 18.56
C VAL A 148 12.14 -5.63 18.57
N THR A 149 13.07 -4.69 18.34
CA THR A 149 12.74 -3.26 18.24
C THR A 149 13.12 -2.71 16.87
N ALA A 150 12.33 -1.79 16.32
CA ALA A 150 12.56 -1.18 15.01
C ALA A 150 11.73 0.11 14.83
N THR A 151 12.29 1.11 14.15
CA THR A 151 11.49 2.25 13.67
C THR A 151 10.79 1.90 12.36
N VAL A 152 9.45 1.87 12.38
CA VAL A 152 8.64 1.47 11.21
C VAL A 152 7.46 2.41 11.00
N PRO A 153 7.01 2.61 9.74
CA PRO A 153 5.80 3.37 9.47
C PRO A 153 4.56 2.62 10.00
N PHE A 154 3.73 3.31 10.79
CA PHE A 154 2.51 2.72 11.35
C PHE A 154 1.41 2.60 10.28
N THR A 155 1.43 1.47 9.57
CA THR A 155 0.57 1.25 8.41
C THR A 155 -0.45 0.12 8.62
N SER A 156 -1.56 0.16 7.89
CA SER A 156 -2.52 -0.95 7.82
C SER A 156 -1.83 -2.25 7.37
N GLN A 157 -0.80 -2.14 6.53
CA GLN A 157 0.00 -3.29 6.10
C GLN A 157 0.82 -3.87 7.25
N LEU A 158 1.48 -3.03 8.06
CA LEU A 158 2.18 -3.45 9.28
C LEU A 158 1.21 -4.16 10.23
N VAL A 159 0.04 -3.56 10.49
CA VAL A 159 -0.98 -4.14 11.37
C VAL A 159 -1.42 -5.52 10.86
N TRP A 160 -1.77 -5.63 9.58
CA TRP A 160 -2.20 -6.91 9.00
C TRP A 160 -1.09 -7.96 9.01
N TRP A 161 0.15 -7.54 8.76
CA TRP A 161 1.31 -8.41 8.84
C TRP A 161 1.54 -8.91 10.27
N LEU A 162 1.51 -8.03 11.28
CA LEU A 162 1.60 -8.42 12.69
C LEU A 162 0.46 -9.35 13.12
N ARG A 163 -0.77 -9.13 12.63
CA ARG A 163 -1.92 -10.03 12.88
C ARG A 163 -1.66 -11.45 12.39
N SER A 164 -0.91 -11.62 11.30
CA SER A 164 -0.59 -12.94 10.75
C SER A 164 0.22 -13.84 11.71
N PHE A 165 0.90 -13.26 12.69
CA PHE A 165 1.62 -14.00 13.73
C PHE A 165 0.68 -14.55 14.83
N GLY A 166 -0.52 -13.99 15.00
CA GLY A 166 -1.54 -14.47 15.93
C GLY A 166 -1.07 -14.48 17.40
N LYS A 167 -1.00 -15.68 18.00
CA LYS A 167 -0.56 -15.88 19.40
C LYS A 167 0.97 -15.97 19.56
N LYS A 168 1.73 -15.92 18.46
CA LYS A 168 3.20 -15.97 18.51
C LYS A 168 3.83 -14.67 19.00
N LEU A 169 3.11 -13.54 18.84
CA LEU A 169 3.45 -12.27 19.46
C LEU A 169 2.90 -12.29 20.89
N LEU A 170 3.81 -12.30 21.86
CA LEU A 170 3.50 -12.30 23.29
C LEU A 170 3.13 -10.88 23.75
N HIS A 171 3.86 -9.87 23.26
CA HIS A 171 3.62 -8.47 23.57
C HIS A 171 3.88 -7.58 22.35
N ILE A 172 3.18 -6.43 22.28
CA ILE A 172 3.28 -5.46 21.19
C ILE A 172 3.22 -4.06 21.80
N GLU A 173 4.21 -3.23 21.52
CA GLU A 173 4.23 -1.80 21.85
C GLU A 173 4.57 -0.95 20.62
N PRO A 174 4.04 0.28 20.52
CA PRO A 174 3.18 0.97 21.51
C PRO A 174 1.72 0.46 21.51
N ALA A 175 0.97 0.81 22.56
CA ALA A 175 -0.41 0.34 22.78
C ALA A 175 -1.36 0.57 21.58
N GLN A 176 -1.17 1.66 20.83
CA GLN A 176 -1.93 1.91 19.60
C GLN A 176 -1.76 0.80 18.56
N VAL A 177 -0.57 0.23 18.41
CA VAL A 177 -0.32 -0.90 17.51
C VAL A 177 -0.95 -2.16 18.06
N HIS A 178 -0.79 -2.42 19.35
CA HIS A 178 -1.43 -3.55 20.03
C HIS A 178 -2.94 -3.56 19.79
N ASN A 179 -3.60 -2.42 20.02
CA ASN A 179 -5.05 -2.29 19.87
C ASN A 179 -5.47 -2.47 18.40
N ALA A 180 -4.74 -1.86 17.47
CA ALA A 180 -4.96 -2.05 16.04
C ALA A 180 -4.76 -3.52 15.61
N VAL A 181 -3.79 -4.25 16.17
CA VAL A 181 -3.56 -5.67 15.85
C VAL A 181 -4.65 -6.56 16.47
N ARG A 182 -5.11 -6.26 17.68
CA ARG A 182 -6.11 -7.07 18.40
C ARG A 182 -7.57 -6.71 18.10
N GLU A 183 -7.82 -5.69 17.27
CA GLU A 183 -9.16 -5.14 17.00
C GLU A 183 -9.87 -4.70 18.30
N ILE A 184 -9.10 -4.19 19.25
CA ILE A 184 -9.65 -3.58 20.46
C ILE A 184 -10.03 -2.16 20.05
N GLU A 185 -11.32 -1.86 19.95
CA GLU A 185 -11.78 -0.48 19.81
C GLU A 185 -11.20 0.34 20.96
N PRO A 186 -10.62 1.54 20.71
CA PRO A 186 -10.23 2.39 21.81
C PRO A 186 -11.47 2.69 22.64
N ASP A 187 -11.42 2.37 23.94
CA ASP A 187 -12.47 2.74 24.89
C ASP A 187 -12.83 4.21 24.66
N SER A 188 -14.06 4.44 24.22
CA SER A 188 -14.60 5.79 24.07
C SER A 188 -14.63 6.42 25.45
N LYS A 189 -13.68 7.31 25.73
CA LYS A 189 -13.73 8.24 26.87
C LYS A 189 -14.27 9.59 26.43
#